data_AF-A0A2U3QTG0-F1
#
_entry.id   AF-A0A2U3QTG0-F1
#
_cell.length_a   1.000
_cell.length_b   1.000
_cell.length_c   1.000
_cell.angle_alpha   90.00
_cell.angle_beta   90.00
_cell.angle_gamma   90.00
#
_symmetry.space_group_name_H-M   'P 1'
#
loop_
_entity.id
_entity.type
_entity.pdbx_description
1 polymer ?
#
loop_
_entity_poly.entity_id
_entity_poly.type
_entity_poly.pdbx_seq_one_letter_code
_entity_poly.pdbx_strand_id
1 'polypeptide(L)'
;MLGKLEADPLFLGLTRPPMIFGVSLSYALLNIMLSTMYLTVASNFYVVPVSLVVHGLGYLLCFKEPRFMEIYLMRAQKFNKCPNRLYYGANSYGI
;
A
#
# COMPACT_ATOMS: atom_id res chain seq x y z
N MET A 1 29.22 -4.85 27.74
CA MET A 1 27.92 -4.15 27.80
C MET A 1 27.22 -4.41 26.47
N LEU A 2 26.07 -5.12 26.47
CA LEU A 2 25.28 -5.29 25.24
C LEU A 2 24.83 -3.90 24.79
N GLY A 3 25.30 -3.45 23.62
CA GLY A 3 24.86 -2.19 23.02
C GLY A 3 23.36 -2.25 22.78
N LYS A 4 22.61 -1.31 23.35
CA LYS A 4 21.17 -1.19 23.13
C LYS A 4 20.96 -0.67 21.70
N LEU A 5 20.19 -1.39 20.89
CA LEU A 5 19.85 -0.94 19.54
C LEU A 5 18.99 0.32 19.67
N GLU A 6 19.51 1.46 19.26
CA GLU A 6 18.79 2.74 19.26
C GLU A 6 18.44 3.11 17.82
N ALA A 7 17.18 3.46 17.57
CA ALA A 7 16.70 3.88 16.27
C ALA A 7 16.54 5.40 16.26
N ASP A 8 17.36 6.09 15.49
CA ASP A 8 17.29 7.53 15.33
C ASP A 8 16.18 7.91 14.34
N PRO A 9 15.20 8.75 14.74
CA PRO A 9 14.07 9.12 13.89
C PRO A 9 14.48 9.82 12.59
N LEU A 10 15.63 10.49 12.54
CA LEU A 10 16.14 11.15 11.34
C LEU A 10 16.45 10.13 10.24
N PHE A 11 17.20 9.08 10.57
CA PHE A 11 17.54 8.01 9.64
C PHE A 11 16.32 7.17 9.26
N LEU A 12 15.39 6.99 10.20
CA LEU A 12 14.12 6.31 9.92
C LEU A 12 13.27 7.09 8.92
N GLY A 13 13.21 8.42 9.02
CA GLY A 13 12.52 9.28 8.07
C GLY A 13 13.15 9.24 6.67
N LEU A 14 14.48 9.28 6.60
CA LEU A 14 15.25 9.24 5.34
C LEU A 14 15.14 7.90 4.59
N THR A 15 14.93 6.81 5.30
CA THR A 15 14.85 5.45 4.72
C THR A 15 13.43 4.98 4.43
N ARG A 16 12.41 5.67 4.98
CA ARG A 16 11.01 5.39 4.70
C ARG A 16 10.63 5.85 3.29
N PRO A 17 9.69 5.13 2.63
CA PRO A 17 9.12 5.62 1.38
C PRO A 17 8.38 6.94 1.61
N PRO A 18 8.17 7.76 0.58
CA PRO A 18 7.39 8.99 0.69
C PRO A 18 5.94 8.68 1.11
N MET A 19 5.43 9.45 2.07
CA MET A 19 4.08 9.29 2.63
C MET A 19 3.34 10.62 2.66
N ILE A 20 2.02 10.59 2.46
CA ILE A 20 1.10 11.73 2.57
C ILE A 20 0.08 11.39 3.65
N PHE A 21 -0.05 12.27 4.66
CA PHE A 21 -0.99 12.09 5.79
C PHE A 21 -0.94 10.69 6.45
N GLY A 22 0.25 10.07 6.49
CA GLY A 22 0.45 8.76 7.12
C GLY A 22 0.16 7.55 6.22
N VAL A 23 -0.14 7.75 4.94
CA VAL A 23 -0.32 6.68 3.95
C VAL A 23 0.75 6.78 2.85
N SER A 24 1.09 5.65 2.20
CA SER A 24 2.06 5.65 1.10
C SER A 24 1.62 6.59 -0.04
N LEU A 25 2.58 7.28 -0.66
CA LEU A 25 2.31 8.22 -1.75
C LEU A 25 1.48 7.58 -2.88
N SER A 26 1.80 6.33 -3.25
CA SER A 26 1.07 5.57 -4.28
C SER A 26 -0.41 5.36 -3.93
N TYR A 27 -0.73 5.07 -2.67
CA TYR A 27 -2.11 4.90 -2.22
C TYR A 27 -2.87 6.21 -2.23
N ALA A 28 -2.25 7.27 -1.69
CA ALA A 28 -2.87 8.59 -1.61
C ALA A 28 -3.20 9.12 -3.01
N LEU A 29 -2.27 8.99 -3.96
CA LEU A 29 -2.51 9.38 -5.35
C LEU A 29 -3.62 8.57 -6.00
N LEU A 30 -3.65 7.25 -5.80
CA LEU A 30 -4.72 6.39 -6.34
C LEU A 30 -6.09 6.75 -5.77
N ASN A 31 -6.16 6.99 -4.46
CA ASN A 31 -7.40 7.40 -3.78
C ASN A 31 -7.91 8.75 -4.30
N ILE A 32 -7.03 9.75 -4.41
CA ILE A 32 -7.38 11.08 -4.94
C ILE A 32 -7.80 10.95 -6.41
N MET A 33 -7.02 10.27 -7.25
CA MET A 33 -7.31 10.09 -8.67
C MET A 33 -8.67 9.41 -8.90
N LEU A 34 -8.97 8.32 -8.18
CA LEU A 34 -10.27 7.65 -8.30
C LEU A 34 -11.41 8.54 -7.79
N SER A 35 -11.19 9.27 -6.70
CA SER A 35 -12.20 10.17 -6.15
C SER A 35 -12.52 11.33 -7.09
N THR A 36 -11.52 11.91 -7.76
CA THR A 36 -11.71 13.01 -8.71
C THR A 36 -12.34 12.53 -10.01
N MET A 37 -11.95 11.36 -10.52
CA MET A 37 -12.61 10.71 -11.65
C MET A 37 -14.09 10.46 -11.36
N TYR A 38 -14.41 9.87 -10.21
CA TYR A 38 -15.79 9.62 -9.81
C TYR A 38 -16.59 10.92 -9.63
N LEU A 39 -16.00 11.93 -8.98
CA LEU A 39 -16.64 13.24 -8.84
C LEU A 39 -16.99 13.85 -10.19
N THR A 40 -16.10 13.71 -11.18
CA THR A 40 -16.29 14.28 -12.53
C THR A 40 -17.40 13.53 -13.29
N VAL A 41 -17.42 12.20 -13.21
CA VAL A 41 -18.40 11.38 -13.94
C VAL A 41 -19.78 11.43 -13.29
N ALA A 42 -19.85 11.29 -11.96
CA ALA A 42 -21.11 11.23 -11.23
C ALA A 42 -21.63 12.61 -10.79
N SER A 43 -20.80 13.66 -10.86
CA SER A 43 -21.10 15.00 -10.32
C SER A 43 -21.60 14.97 -8.87
N ASN A 44 -21.14 13.99 -8.09
CA ASN A 44 -21.70 13.66 -6.80
C ASN A 44 -20.66 13.81 -5.68
N PHE A 45 -20.95 14.68 -4.70
CA PHE A 45 -20.07 14.98 -3.57
C PHE A 45 -20.02 13.89 -2.50
N TYR A 46 -20.90 12.87 -2.53
CA TYR A 46 -20.82 11.73 -1.61
C TYR A 46 -19.49 10.95 -1.73
N VAL A 47 -18.70 11.18 -2.78
CA VAL A 47 -17.37 10.60 -2.92
C VAL A 47 -16.36 11.08 -1.87
N VAL A 48 -16.55 12.29 -1.30
CA VAL A 48 -15.63 12.87 -0.32
C VAL A 48 -15.60 12.08 0.99
N PRO A 49 -16.74 11.81 1.67
CA PRO A 49 -16.71 10.98 2.87
C PRO A 49 -16.21 9.55 2.58
N VAL A 50 -16.55 8.99 1.41
CA VAL A 50 -16.05 7.67 1.00
C VAL A 50 -14.54 7.66 0.82
N SER A 51 -13.97 8.67 0.16
CA SER A 51 -12.52 8.76 -0.04
C SER A 51 -11.78 8.88 1.29
N LEU A 52 -12.34 9.60 2.27
CA LEU A 52 -11.79 9.74 3.61
C LEU A 52 -11.81 8.41 4.38
N VAL A 53 -12.89 7.63 4.30
CA VAL A 53 -12.96 6.28 4.88
C VAL A 53 -11.91 5.36 4.25
N VAL A 54 -11.81 5.37 2.92
CA VAL A 54 -10.80 4.58 2.19
C VAL A 54 -9.38 5.04 2.58
N HIS A 55 -9.15 6.34 2.75
CA HIS A 55 -7.87 6.86 3.22
C HIS A 55 -7.54 6.37 4.64
N GLY A 56 -8.53 6.37 5.54
CA GLY A 56 -8.39 5.83 6.90
C GLY A 56 -8.01 4.35 6.92
N LEU A 57 -8.58 3.54 6.03
CA LEU A 57 -8.17 2.13 5.89
C LEU A 57 -6.70 2.01 5.43
N GLY A 58 -6.29 2.86 4.49
CA GLY A 58 -4.90 2.94 4.04
C GLY A 58 -3.95 3.30 5.19
N TYR A 59 -4.35 4.23 6.05
CA TYR A 59 -3.60 4.63 7.23
C TYR A 59 -3.36 3.46 8.19
N LEU A 60 -4.41 2.67 8.46
CA LEU A 60 -4.29 1.48 9.33
C LEU A 60 -3.34 0.43 8.73
N LEU A 61 -3.37 0.23 7.41
CA LEU A 61 -2.47 -0.71 6.73
C LEU A 61 -1.01 -0.22 6.75
N CYS A 62 -0.79 1.06 6.48
CA CYS A 62 0.53 1.69 6.50
C CYS A 62 1.13 1.80 7.91
N PHE A 63 0.30 1.76 8.97
CA PHE A 63 0.79 1.72 10.35
C PHE A 63 1.60 0.45 10.64
N LYS A 64 1.22 -0.68 10.03
CA LYS A 64 1.95 -1.94 10.16
C LYS A 64 3.12 -2.04 9.18
N GLU A 65 2.90 -1.65 7.93
CA GLU A 65 3.92 -1.74 6.88
C GLU A 65 3.81 -0.53 5.92
N PRO A 66 4.75 0.44 5.98
CA PRO A 66 4.69 1.64 5.14
C PRO A 66 4.79 1.34 3.64
N ARG A 67 5.37 0.20 3.23
CA ARG A 67 5.47 -0.24 1.83
C ARG A 67 4.35 -1.19 1.38
N PHE A 68 3.26 -1.29 2.15
CA PHE A 68 2.16 -2.22 1.86
C PHE A 68 1.72 -2.21 0.39
N MET A 69 1.49 -1.04 -0.20
CA MET A 69 1.04 -0.93 -1.60
C MET A 69 2.05 -1.44 -2.62
N GLU A 70 3.34 -1.17 -2.41
CA GLU A 70 4.40 -1.62 -3.30
C GLU A 70 4.55 -3.14 -3.23
N ILE A 71 4.52 -3.70 -2.03
CA ILE A 71 4.55 -5.15 -1.81
C ILE A 71 3.33 -5.82 -2.45
N TYR A 72 2.15 -5.23 -2.29
CA TYR A 72 0.93 -5.73 -2.91
C TYR A 72 1.01 -5.71 -4.44
N LEU A 73 1.49 -4.61 -5.02
CA LEU A 73 1.66 -4.46 -6.47
C LEU A 73 2.71 -5.45 -7.01
N MET A 74 3.85 -5.58 -6.34
CA MET A 74 4.89 -6.56 -6.68
C MET A 74 4.35 -7.98 -6.63
N ARG A 75 3.54 -8.30 -5.61
CA ARG A 75 2.85 -9.57 -5.52
C ARG A 75 1.91 -9.80 -6.71
N ALA A 76 1.12 -8.80 -7.07
CA ALA A 76 0.19 -8.91 -8.19
C ALA A 76 0.89 -9.06 -9.55
N GLN A 77 2.05 -8.41 -9.74
CA GLN A 77 2.78 -8.39 -11.02
C GLN A 77 3.73 -9.57 -11.20
N LYS A 78 4.49 -9.94 -10.15
CA LYS A 78 5.62 -10.88 -10.27
C LYS A 78 5.29 -12.27 -9.78
N PHE A 79 4.34 -12.43 -8.86
CA PHE A 79 3.95 -13.74 -8.36
C PHE A 79 2.73 -14.25 -9.14
N ASN A 80 3.01 -14.82 -10.32
CA ASN A 80 1.98 -15.43 -11.13
C ASN A 80 1.32 -16.60 -10.38
N LYS A 81 0.00 -16.73 -10.45
CA LYS A 81 -0.70 -17.87 -9.82
C LYS A 81 -0.47 -19.10 -10.70
N CYS A 82 0.54 -19.90 -10.38
CA CYS A 82 0.79 -21.15 -11.09
C CYS A 82 -0.42 -22.09 -10.90
N PRO A 83 -1.02 -22.65 -11.96
CA PRO A 83 -2.13 -23.60 -11.81
C PRO A 83 -1.71 -24.83 -10.99
N ASN A 84 -0.41 -25.15 -11.04
CA ASN A 84 0.22 -26.21 -10.28
C ASN A 84 0.24 -26.01 -8.74
N ARG A 85 -0.11 -24.80 -8.26
CA ARG A 85 -0.12 -24.48 -6.84
C ARG A 85 -1.09 -25.36 -6.04
N LEU A 86 -2.18 -25.82 -6.66
CA LEU A 86 -3.15 -26.72 -6.01
C LEU A 86 -2.55 -28.10 -5.70
N TYR A 87 -1.63 -28.58 -6.54
CA TYR A 87 -1.01 -29.89 -6.35
C TYR A 87 0.18 -29.85 -5.38
N TYR A 88 1.07 -28.85 -5.53
CA TYR A 88 2.31 -28.78 -4.73
C TYR A 88 2.21 -27.86 -3.50
N GLY A 89 1.11 -27.12 -3.32
CA GLY A 89 0.97 -26.11 -2.26
C GLY A 89 1.84 -24.86 -2.45
N ALA A 90 2.73 -24.84 -3.44
CA ALA A 90 3.65 -23.76 -3.76
C ALA A 90 3.67 -23.47 -5.27
N ASN A 91 4.13 -22.27 -5.63
CA ASN A 91 4.37 -21.92 -7.03
C ASN A 91 5.67 -22.59 -7.50
N SER A 92 5.60 -23.35 -8.59
CA SER A 92 6.79 -23.93 -9.23
C SER A 92 7.44 -22.89 -10.15
N TYR A 93 8.76 -22.71 -10.05
CA TYR A 93 9.54 -21.79 -10.90
C TYR A 93 9.89 -22.35 -12.30
N GLY A 94 9.46 -23.58 -12.60
CA GLY A 94 9.86 -24.34 -13.80
C GLY A 94 8.86 -24.33 -14.96
N ILE A 95 8.02 -23.29 -15.06
CA ILE A 95 7.17 -23.03 -16.24
C ILE A 95 7.53 -21.66 -16.79
#